data_AF-A0A7C8EFF6-F1
#
_entry.id   AF-A0A7C8EFF6-F1
#
_cell.length_a   1.000
_cell.length_b   1.000
_cell.length_c   1.000
_cell.angle_alpha   90.00
_cell.angle_beta   90.00
_cell.angle_gamma   90.00
#
_symmetry.space_group_name_H-M   'P 1'
#
loop_
_entity.id
_entity.type
_entity.pdbx_description
1 polymer ?
#
loop_
_entity_poly.entity_id
_entity_poly.type
_entity_poly.pdbx_seq_one_letter_code
_entity_poly.pdbx_strand_id
1 'polypeptide(L)' 'MNEQNIIRWMREKVKRDGFTDAASLAEDFLQIHNVTDTLDPDFSRTLDAGFKIAQEIHGLDEAKTVKQGTA' A
#
# COMPACT_ATOMS: atom_id res chain seq x y z
N MET A 1 1.74 7.14 -14.92
CA MET A 1 1.96 7.71 -13.57
C MET A 1 3.41 7.37 -13.14
N ASN A 2 3.99 7.95 -12.07
CA ASN A 2 5.30 7.51 -11.54
C ASN A 2 5.12 6.80 -10.20
N GLU A 3 5.92 5.77 -9.94
CA GLU A 3 5.83 4.93 -8.73
C GLU A 3 5.81 5.75 -7.42
N GLN A 4 6.66 6.77 -7.30
CA GLN A 4 6.69 7.63 -6.12
C GLN A 4 5.37 8.39 -5.86
N ASN A 5 4.66 8.78 -6.93
CA ASN A 5 3.35 9.42 -6.78
C ASN A 5 2.28 8.43 -6.33
N ILE A 6 2.36 7.19 -6.80
CA ILE A 6 1.45 6.12 -6.41
C ILE A 6 1.65 5.79 -4.92
N ILE A 7 2.89 5.57 -4.50
CA ILE A 7 3.24 5.30 -3.09
C ILE A 7 2.78 6.44 -2.18
N ARG A 8 3.02 7.69 -2.59
CA ARG A 8 2.59 8.86 -1.81
C ARG A 8 1.08 8.90 -1.65
N TRP A 9 0.34 8.75 -2.75
CA TRP A 9 -1.12 8.75 -2.73
C TRP A 9 -1.66 7.65 -1.81
N MET A 10 -1.13 6.45 -1.92
CA MET A 10 -1.53 5.30 -1.12
C MET A 10 -1.24 5.50 0.37
N ARG A 11 -0.09 6.09 0.74
CA ARG A 11 0.22 6.43 2.13
C ARG A 11 -0.74 7.47 2.71
N GLU A 12 -1.10 8.48 1.92
CA GLU A 12 -2.08 9.50 2.34
C GLU A 12 -3.47 8.88 2.51
N LYS A 13 -3.86 7.97 1.62
CA LYS A 13 -5.13 7.24 1.68
C LYS A 13 -5.20 6.29 2.88
N VAL A 14 -4.15 5.52 3.18
CA VAL A 14 -4.05 4.70 4.41
C VAL A 14 -4.19 5.56 5.65
N LYS A 15 -3.52 6.72 5.71
CA LYS A 15 -3.64 7.62 6.87
C LYS A 15 -5.03 8.21 7.04
N ARG A 16 -5.76 8.41 5.93
CA ARG A 16 -7.08 9.05 5.93
C ARG A 16 -8.22 8.06 6.21
N ASP A 17 -8.22 6.93 5.52
CA ASP A 17 -9.28 5.92 5.55
C ASP A 17 -8.94 4.72 6.45
N GLY A 18 -7.67 4.58 6.87
CA GLY A 18 -7.25 3.48 7.74
C GLY A 18 -7.11 2.13 7.04
N PHE A 19 -6.87 2.12 5.72
CA PHE A 19 -6.68 0.88 4.96
C PHE A 19 -5.59 0.01 5.58
N THR A 20 -5.95 -1.22 5.92
CA THR A 20 -5.02 -2.27 6.36
C THR A 20 -4.58 -3.15 5.20
N ASP A 21 -5.29 -3.14 4.08
CA ASP A 21 -5.15 -4.16 3.03
C ASP A 21 -4.65 -3.55 1.71
N ALA A 22 -3.54 -4.11 1.19
CA ALA A 22 -2.95 -3.73 -0.09
C ALA A 22 -3.94 -3.81 -1.25
N ALA A 23 -4.75 -4.88 -1.27
CA ALA A 23 -5.67 -5.17 -2.35
C ALA A 23 -6.76 -4.09 -2.45
N SER A 24 -7.42 -3.75 -1.34
CA SER A 24 -8.46 -2.72 -1.31
C SER A 24 -7.88 -1.33 -1.63
N LEU A 25 -6.66 -1.04 -1.17
CA LEU A 25 -5.97 0.21 -1.46
C LEU A 25 -5.59 0.33 -2.95
N ALA A 26 -5.09 -0.74 -3.54
CA ALA A 26 -4.75 -0.80 -4.96
C ALA A 26 -6.02 -0.73 -5.83
N GLU A 27 -7.08 -1.44 -5.47
CA GLU A 27 -8.36 -1.41 -6.18
C GLU A 27 -8.97 0.00 -6.20
N ASP A 28 -8.99 0.70 -5.06
CA ASP A 28 -9.48 2.08 -4.97
C ASP A 28 -8.65 3.04 -5.84
N PHE A 29 -7.32 2.87 -5.87
CA PHE A 29 -6.45 3.65 -6.76
C PHE A 29 -6.75 3.40 -8.23
N LEU A 30 -6.87 2.12 -8.63
CA LEU A 30 -7.16 1.74 -10.02
C LEU A 30 -8.53 2.28 -10.46
N GLN A 31 -9.53 2.23 -9.59
CA GLN A 31 -10.86 2.79 -9.87
C GLN A 31 -10.82 4.32 -10.00
N ILE A 32 -10.14 5.04 -9.10
CA ILE A 32 -10.06 6.51 -9.13
C ILE A 32 -9.27 7.00 -10.35
N HIS A 33 -8.21 6.29 -10.72
CA HIS A 33 -7.38 6.62 -11.88
C HIS A 33 -7.87 6.00 -13.19
N ASN A 34 -8.99 5.27 -13.16
CA ASN A 34 -9.59 4.56 -14.29
C ASN A 34 -8.59 3.66 -15.04
N VAL A 35 -7.69 3.03 -14.28
CA VAL A 35 -6.71 2.06 -14.79
C VAL A 35 -7.39 0.71 -14.85
N THR A 36 -8.05 0.44 -15.98
CA THR A 36 -8.77 -0.81 -16.23
C THR A 36 -7.94 -1.84 -16.98
N ASP A 37 -6.81 -1.41 -17.53
CA ASP A 37 -5.96 -2.27 -18.35
C ASP A 37 -4.92 -2.98 -17.46
N THR A 38 -5.00 -4.30 -17.43
CA THR A 38 -4.13 -5.15 -16.60
C THR A 38 -2.74 -5.32 -17.20
N LEU A 39 -2.55 -4.94 -18.47
CA LEU A 39 -1.24 -4.92 -19.13
C LEU A 39 -0.55 -3.56 -18.97
N ASP A 40 -1.24 -2.58 -18.37
CA ASP A 40 -0.66 -1.27 -18.13
C ASP A 40 0.45 -1.36 -17.07
N PRO A 41 1.63 -0.78 -17.32
CA PRO A 41 2.70 -0.74 -16.33
C PRO A 41 2.29 -0.01 -15.05
N ASP A 42 1.34 0.93 -15.11
CA ASP A 42 0.79 1.58 -13.91
C ASP A 42 -0.07 0.61 -13.07
N PHE A 43 -0.69 -0.40 -13.65
CA PHE A 43 -1.41 -1.45 -12.90
C PHE A 43 -0.44 -2.25 -12.03
N SER A 44 0.65 -2.74 -12.64
CA SER A 44 1.67 -3.51 -11.93
C SER A 44 2.36 -2.69 -10.83
N ARG A 45 2.65 -1.41 -11.11
CA ARG A 45 3.22 -0.48 -10.12
C ARG A 45 2.28 -0.17 -8.97
N THR A 46 0.98 -0.09 -9.26
CA THR A 46 -0.05 0.13 -8.23
C THR A 46 -0.11 -1.03 -7.26
N LEU A 47 -0.12 -2.27 -7.77
CA LEU A 47 -0.07 -3.45 -6.92
C LEU A 47 1.22 -3.48 -6.09
N ASP A 48 2.39 -3.29 -6.71
CA ASP A 48 3.68 -3.30 -6.00
C ASP A 48 3.74 -2.24 -4.88
N ALA A 49 3.25 -1.03 -5.15
CA ALA A 49 3.15 0.05 -4.16
C ALA A 49 2.17 -0.31 -3.03
N GLY A 50 1.01 -0.89 -3.36
CA GLY A 50 0.01 -1.33 -2.39
C GLY A 50 0.56 -2.41 -1.46
N PHE A 51 1.26 -3.39 -2.02
CA PHE A 51 1.93 -4.44 -1.27
C PHE A 51 3.02 -3.88 -0.35
N LYS A 52 3.91 -3.01 -0.85
CA LYS A 52 4.93 -2.36 -0.01
C LYS A 52 4.32 -1.63 1.18
N ILE A 53 3.25 -0.87 0.96
CA ILE A 53 2.60 -0.10 2.02
C ILE A 53 1.88 -1.01 3.01
N ALA A 54 1.16 -2.04 2.55
CA ALA A 54 0.56 -3.01 3.45
C ALA A 54 1.62 -3.78 4.24
N GLN A 55 2.72 -4.19 3.62
CA GLN A 55 3.86 -4.78 4.32
C GLN A 55 4.52 -3.80 5.30
N GLU A 56 4.57 -2.49 5.01
CA GLU A 56 5.02 -1.52 6.01
C GLU A 56 4.04 -1.47 7.19
N ILE A 57 2.73 -1.46 6.96
CA ILE A 57 1.71 -1.37 8.01
C ILE A 57 1.69 -2.66 8.86
N HIS A 58 1.69 -3.82 8.22
CA HIS A 58 1.66 -5.15 8.87
C HIS A 58 3.04 -5.57 9.40
N GLY A 59 4.11 -5.31 8.67
CA GLY A 59 5.48 -5.61 9.08
C GLY A 59 6.00 -4.69 10.20
N LEU A 60 5.42 -3.49 10.37
CA LEU A 60 5.63 -2.68 11.57
C LEU A 60 4.96 -3.30 12.82
N ASP A 61 4.02 -4.23 12.67
CA ASP A 61 3.46 -5.00 13.80
C ASP A 61 4.49 -6.00 14.34
N GLU A 62 5.24 -6.69 13.48
CA GLU A 62 6.30 -7.63 13.90
C GLU A 62 7.55 -6.92 14.47
N ALA A 63 7.85 -5.68 14.07
CA ALA A 63 8.99 -4.94 14.61
C ALA A 63 8.76 -4.34 16.01
N LYS A 64 7.52 -4.34 16.52
CA LYS A 64 7.21 -3.87 17.90
C LYS A 64 7.16 -4.98 18.96
N THR A 65 7.23 -6.26 18.56
CA THR A 65 7.19 -7.42 19.47
C THR A 65 8.55 -8.12 19.65
N VAL A 66 9.68 -7.42 19.49
CA VAL A 66 11.02 -7.96 19.84
C VAL A 66 11.80 -7.00 20.76
N LYS A 67 11.12 -6.21 21.61
CA LYS A 67 11.77 -5.42 22.68
C LYS A 67 10.97 -5.31 23.98
N GLN A 68 10.24 -6.36 24.38
CA GLN A 68 9.75 -6.50 25.76
C GLN A 68 9.84 -7.96 26.23
N GLY A 69 10.71 -8.22 27.21
CA GLY A 69 10.99 -9.53 27.80
C GLY A 69 12.37 -10.05 27.37
N THR A 70 13.39 -10.16 28.24
CA THR A 70 13.33 -10.71 29.60
C THR A 70 14.42 -10.07 30.47
N ALA A 71 14.06 -9.89 31.74
CA ALA A 71 14.90 -9.40 32.84
C ALA A 71 16.09 -10.31 33.14
#